data_AF-A0A1S1K0N7-F1
#
_entry.id   AF-A0A1S1K0N7-F1
#
_cell.length_a   1.000
_cell.length_b   1.000
_cell.length_c   1.000
_cell.angle_alpha   90.00
_cell.angle_beta   90.00
_cell.angle_gamma   90.00
#
_symmetry.space_group_name_H-M   'P 1'
#
loop_
_entity.id
_entity.type
_entity.pdbx_description
1 polymer ?
#
loop_
_entity_poly.entity_id
_entity_poly.type
_entity_poly.pdbx_seq_one_letter_code
_entity_poly.pdbx_strand_id
1 'polypeptide(L)'
;MAAVNRVYAARLAGMVVLGPDGESIGRVRDVVISISIVRQQPRVLGLVVELLTRRRIFVPILRVTAIEPGSVTLATGSVSLRRFAQRPGEVLVLGQVLETRVRVDDPDLEQLAGIDVVVVDLGIEQTRTRDWVVTRVAVRPQRRLGRRTNIHVVEWQNVHGLTPSGLAMPDQGVASLLEQFEGQRPVEVAEALRELPVKRRYELYRAFDDERLADVLQELPEDEQTAVLRQLNTERAADVLEAMDPDDAADVLGSMTPADAETLLRKMDPEDSEGVRRLLAHSPDTAGGLMTSEPVVLAPDTTVAEALAQVRDPDLTPALASMVFVTRPPSATPTGQYLGCVHLQRLLREPPAALVSGIADTDLPSLSPADSLAAVTRYFAAYNLVCGPVVDEENHLLGAVSVDDVLDHMLPDDWRERDEPELPVAGS
;
A
#
# COMPACT_ATOMS: atom_id res chain seq x y z
N MET A 1 14.79 -30.69 -29.15
CA MET A 1 13.50 -30.79 -29.89
C MET A 1 13.51 -29.72 -30.98
N ALA A 2 12.54 -29.64 -31.89
CA ALA A 2 12.56 -28.55 -32.88
C ALA A 2 12.17 -27.23 -32.18
N ALA A 3 13.00 -26.19 -32.32
CA ALA A 3 12.67 -24.85 -31.87
C ALA A 3 11.38 -24.37 -32.55
N VAL A 4 10.48 -23.73 -31.79
CA VAL A 4 9.18 -23.29 -32.31
C VAL A 4 9.30 -21.86 -32.84
N ASN A 5 8.93 -21.64 -34.10
CA ASN A 5 8.95 -20.30 -34.71
C ASN A 5 7.71 -19.46 -34.38
N ARG A 6 6.72 -20.05 -33.72
CA ARG A 6 5.50 -19.38 -33.25
C ARG A 6 5.10 -19.90 -31.89
N VAL A 7 4.86 -19.00 -30.94
CA VAL A 7 4.45 -19.36 -29.58
C VAL A 7 3.44 -18.35 -29.07
N TYR A 8 2.60 -18.79 -28.14
CA TYR A 8 1.71 -17.90 -27.42
C TYR A 8 2.41 -17.38 -26.17
N ALA A 9 2.29 -16.08 -25.90
CA ALA A 9 3.00 -15.42 -24.80
C ALA A 9 2.70 -16.05 -23.44
N ALA A 10 1.44 -16.44 -23.17
CA ALA A 10 1.08 -17.10 -21.92
C ALA A 10 1.79 -18.45 -21.72
N ARG A 11 2.18 -19.15 -22.80
CA ARG A 11 2.96 -20.40 -22.67
C ARG A 11 4.39 -20.16 -22.23
N LEU A 12 4.94 -18.96 -22.46
CA LEU A 12 6.28 -18.63 -22.01
C LEU A 12 6.32 -18.43 -20.50
N ALA A 13 5.22 -17.98 -19.89
CA ALA A 13 5.13 -17.78 -18.44
C ALA A 13 5.52 -19.05 -17.67
N GLY A 14 6.45 -18.90 -16.73
CA GLY A 14 6.95 -19.99 -15.89
C GLY A 14 7.99 -20.91 -16.54
N MET A 15 8.24 -20.79 -17.85
CA MET A 15 9.30 -21.56 -18.54
C MET A 15 10.67 -21.23 -17.93
N VAL A 16 11.50 -22.26 -17.81
CA VAL A 16 12.87 -22.10 -17.29
C VAL A 16 13.73 -21.43 -18.36
N VAL A 17 14.47 -20.40 -17.96
CA VAL A 17 15.46 -19.75 -18.82
C VAL A 17 16.81 -20.42 -18.58
N LEU A 18 17.37 -20.98 -19.65
CA LEU A 18 18.63 -21.72 -19.64
C LEU A 18 19.72 -20.93 -20.36
N GLY A 19 20.93 -20.96 -19.83
CA GLY A 19 22.12 -20.53 -20.55
C GLY A 19 22.58 -21.55 -21.59
N PRO A 20 23.63 -21.23 -22.36
CA PRO A 20 24.13 -22.09 -23.43
C PRO A 20 24.69 -23.43 -22.93
N ASP A 21 25.11 -23.51 -21.66
CA ASP A 21 25.66 -24.72 -21.04
C ASP A 21 24.58 -25.52 -20.27
N GLY A 22 23.31 -25.09 -20.35
CA GLY A 22 22.17 -25.74 -19.71
C GLY A 22 21.93 -25.33 -18.26
N GLU A 23 22.66 -24.34 -17.76
CA GLU A 23 22.48 -23.78 -16.42
C GLU A 23 21.16 -22.99 -16.32
N SER A 24 20.46 -23.11 -15.19
CA SER A 24 19.21 -22.37 -14.95
C SER A 24 19.49 -20.96 -14.46
N ILE A 25 19.03 -19.97 -15.21
CA ILE A 25 19.15 -18.55 -14.87
C ILE A 25 17.96 -18.08 -14.03
N GLY A 26 16.76 -18.55 -14.39
CA GLY A 26 15.52 -18.11 -13.76
C GLY A 26 14.29 -18.63 -14.50
N ARG A 27 13.15 -17.97 -14.31
CA ARG A 27 11.89 -18.28 -15.00
C ARG A 27 11.33 -17.06 -15.70
N VAL A 28 10.73 -17.26 -16.87
CA VAL A 28 10.05 -16.18 -17.58
C VAL A 28 8.82 -15.76 -16.77
N ARG A 29 8.74 -14.48 -16.41
CA ARG A 29 7.60 -13.88 -15.73
C ARG A 29 6.67 -13.19 -16.71
N ASP A 30 7.21 -12.53 -17.73
CA ASP A 30 6.43 -11.76 -18.71
C ASP A 30 7.19 -11.61 -20.04
N VAL A 31 6.48 -11.14 -21.06
CA VAL A 31 6.99 -10.79 -22.39
C VAL A 31 6.84 -9.28 -22.58
N VAL A 32 7.90 -8.61 -23.01
CA VAL A 32 7.89 -7.17 -23.28
C VAL A 32 7.71 -6.93 -24.77
N ILE A 33 6.71 -6.14 -25.16
CA ILE A 33 6.48 -5.73 -26.54
C ILE A 33 6.56 -4.22 -26.70
N SER A 34 6.85 -3.76 -27.92
CA SER A 34 6.74 -2.36 -28.30
C SER A 34 5.30 -2.00 -28.64
N ILE A 35 4.78 -0.91 -28.09
CA ILE A 35 3.49 -0.35 -28.49
C ILE A 35 3.70 1.04 -29.10
N SER A 36 2.94 1.39 -30.13
CA SER A 36 3.02 2.71 -30.77
C SER A 36 1.62 3.30 -30.96
N ILE A 37 1.55 4.63 -30.96
CA ILE A 37 0.34 5.40 -31.28
C ILE A 37 -0.04 5.19 -32.75
N VAL A 38 0.97 5.10 -33.62
CA VAL A 38 0.77 4.68 -35.01
C VAL A 38 0.66 3.17 -35.02
N ARG A 39 -0.47 2.64 -35.49
CA ARG A 39 -0.84 1.21 -35.46
C ARG A 39 0.10 0.36 -36.33
N GLN A 40 1.32 0.19 -35.85
CA GLN A 40 2.34 -0.70 -36.39
C GLN A 40 2.26 -2.05 -35.68
N GLN A 41 2.77 -3.08 -36.34
CA GLN A 41 2.85 -4.40 -35.75
C GLN A 41 3.84 -4.39 -34.56
N PRO A 42 3.40 -4.79 -33.34
CA PRO A 42 4.25 -4.82 -32.17
C PRO A 42 5.43 -5.79 -32.34
N ARG A 43 6.63 -5.33 -31.99
CA ARG A 43 7.82 -6.17 -31.86
C ARG A 43 7.95 -6.66 -30.44
N VAL A 44 8.37 -7.89 -30.26
CA VAL A 44 8.82 -8.39 -28.96
C VAL A 44 10.21 -7.84 -28.72
N LEU A 45 10.40 -7.16 -27.59
CA LEU A 45 11.66 -6.53 -27.21
C LEU A 45 12.49 -7.47 -26.32
N GLY A 46 11.82 -8.27 -25.49
CA GLY A 46 12.49 -9.18 -24.57
C GLY A 46 11.55 -9.91 -23.63
N LEU A 47 12.15 -10.56 -22.66
CA LEU A 47 11.47 -11.31 -21.61
C LEU A 47 11.81 -10.68 -20.26
N VAL A 48 10.82 -10.60 -19.37
CA VAL A 48 11.05 -10.36 -17.95
C VAL A 48 11.35 -11.72 -17.34
N VAL A 49 12.54 -11.86 -16.74
CA VAL A 49 13.00 -13.11 -16.12
C VAL A 49 13.15 -12.90 -14.63
N GLU A 50 12.47 -13.72 -13.85
CA GLU A 50 12.60 -13.76 -12.40
C GLU A 50 13.73 -14.74 -12.03
N LEU A 51 14.75 -14.20 -11.36
CA LEU A 51 15.87 -14.99 -10.84
C LEU A 51 15.43 -15.75 -9.57
N LEU A 52 16.25 -16.71 -9.13
CA LEU A 52 16.01 -17.44 -7.89
C LEU A 52 15.93 -16.53 -6.65
N THR A 53 16.53 -15.34 -6.71
CA THR A 53 16.47 -14.29 -5.69
C THR A 53 15.19 -13.45 -5.74
N ARG A 54 14.16 -13.87 -6.51
CA ARG A 54 12.92 -13.11 -6.82
C ARG A 54 13.12 -11.78 -7.54
N ARG A 55 14.37 -11.38 -7.81
CA ARG A 55 14.69 -10.20 -8.62
C ARG A 55 14.26 -10.42 -10.07
N ARG A 56 13.53 -9.47 -10.62
CA ARG A 56 13.15 -9.44 -12.04
C ARG A 56 14.18 -8.67 -12.86
N ILE A 57 14.65 -9.27 -13.95
CA ILE A 57 15.60 -8.68 -14.89
C ILE A 57 15.04 -8.68 -16.31
N PHE A 58 15.58 -7.81 -17.17
CA PHE A 58 15.26 -7.80 -18.59
C PHE A 58 16.25 -8.65 -19.39
N VAL A 59 15.72 -9.59 -20.19
CA VAL A 59 16.51 -10.34 -21.17
C VAL A 59 16.07 -9.93 -22.58
N PRO A 60 16.92 -9.27 -23.38
CA PRO A 60 16.57 -8.88 -24.74
C PRO A 60 16.21 -10.09 -25.59
N ILE A 61 15.19 -9.97 -26.45
CA ILE A 61 14.71 -11.09 -27.28
C ILE A 61 15.80 -11.62 -28.22
N LEU A 62 16.72 -10.75 -28.62
CA LEU A 62 17.87 -11.10 -29.48
C LEU A 62 18.85 -12.06 -28.80
N ARG A 63 18.79 -12.20 -27.46
CA ARG A 63 19.58 -13.20 -26.74
C ARG A 63 18.91 -14.56 -26.71
N VAL A 64 17.63 -14.68 -27.06
CA VAL A 64 16.93 -15.96 -27.12
C VAL A 64 17.27 -16.66 -28.43
N THR A 65 17.89 -17.84 -28.34
CA THR A 65 18.27 -18.64 -29.51
C THR A 65 17.21 -19.67 -29.87
N ALA A 66 16.55 -20.23 -28.87
CA ALA A 66 15.51 -21.22 -29.05
C ALA A 66 14.43 -21.11 -27.96
N ILE A 67 13.19 -21.32 -28.38
CA ILE A 67 12.04 -21.55 -27.49
C ILE A 67 11.63 -23.00 -27.73
N GLU A 68 11.84 -23.83 -26.72
CA GLU A 68 11.44 -25.24 -26.71
C GLU A 68 10.25 -25.46 -25.76
N PRO A 69 9.54 -26.59 -25.85
CA PRO A 69 8.49 -26.91 -24.88
C PRO A 69 9.06 -26.98 -23.45
N GLY A 70 8.77 -25.94 -22.65
CA GLY A 70 9.14 -25.86 -21.23
C GLY A 70 10.41 -25.07 -20.90
N SER A 71 11.16 -24.63 -21.91
CA SER A 71 12.39 -23.85 -21.69
C SER A 71 12.65 -22.80 -22.78
N VAL A 72 13.36 -21.74 -22.37
CA VAL A 72 13.90 -20.71 -23.25
C VAL A 72 15.42 -20.74 -23.14
N THR A 73 16.12 -20.92 -24.25
CA THR A 73 17.59 -21.00 -24.28
C THR A 73 18.19 -19.67 -24.73
N LEU A 74 19.22 -19.21 -24.02
CA LEU A 74 19.95 -17.99 -24.34
C LEU A 74 21.24 -18.29 -25.13
N ALA A 75 21.69 -17.31 -25.91
CA ALA A 75 22.96 -17.36 -26.64
C ALA A 75 24.18 -17.30 -25.70
N THR A 76 24.04 -16.65 -24.55
CA THR A 76 25.10 -16.40 -23.58
C THR A 76 24.56 -16.58 -22.17
N GLY A 77 25.35 -17.17 -21.26
CA GLY A 77 24.97 -17.34 -19.85
C GLY A 77 25.03 -16.04 -19.04
N SER A 78 25.75 -15.02 -19.53
CA SER A 78 25.80 -13.72 -18.86
C SER A 78 24.50 -12.93 -19.10
N VAL A 79 23.86 -12.50 -18.01
CA VAL A 79 22.66 -11.64 -18.04
C VAL A 79 22.89 -10.38 -17.22
N SER A 80 22.22 -9.29 -17.60
CA SER A 80 22.23 -8.07 -16.80
C SER A 80 21.45 -8.30 -15.50
N LEU A 81 22.05 -7.98 -14.36
CA LEU A 81 21.40 -8.08 -13.04
C LEU A 81 20.64 -6.80 -12.66
N ARG A 82 20.58 -5.81 -13.56
CA ARG A 82 19.79 -4.59 -13.36
C ARG A 82 18.32 -4.95 -13.20
N ARG A 83 17.67 -4.45 -12.13
CA ARG A 83 16.23 -4.61 -11.90
C ARG A 83 15.49 -4.15 -13.16
N PHE A 84 14.53 -4.95 -13.61
CA PHE A 84 13.67 -4.59 -14.71
C PHE A 84 12.93 -3.30 -14.36
N ALA A 85 13.02 -2.33 -15.26
CA ALA A 85 12.24 -1.11 -15.23
C ALA A 85 11.67 -0.92 -16.64
N GLN A 86 10.35 -0.80 -16.74
CA GLN A 86 9.66 -0.62 -18.00
C GLN A 86 9.98 0.76 -18.59
N ARG A 87 10.29 0.82 -19.88
CA ARG A 87 10.58 2.09 -20.57
C ARG A 87 9.33 2.63 -21.28
N PRO A 88 9.27 3.95 -21.58
CA PRO A 88 8.20 4.51 -22.39
C PRO A 88 8.06 3.81 -23.74
N GLY A 89 6.85 3.39 -24.09
CA GLY A 89 6.55 2.64 -25.32
C GLY A 89 6.72 1.12 -25.20
N GLU A 90 7.11 0.61 -24.03
CA GLU A 90 7.13 -0.82 -23.72
C GLU A 90 5.86 -1.23 -22.96
N VAL A 91 5.33 -2.42 -23.25
CA VAL A 91 4.15 -2.99 -22.57
C VAL A 91 4.43 -4.45 -22.21
N LEU A 92 3.97 -4.86 -21.03
CA LEU A 92 3.99 -6.22 -20.55
C LEU A 92 2.78 -7.00 -21.08
N VAL A 93 3.02 -8.12 -21.75
CA VAL A 93 1.92 -8.89 -22.36
C VAL A 93 1.00 -9.46 -21.29
N LEU A 94 1.55 -10.15 -20.29
CA LEU A 94 0.76 -10.81 -19.25
C LEU A 94 0.23 -9.81 -18.24
N GLY A 95 1.06 -8.85 -17.83
CA GLY A 95 0.66 -7.83 -16.86
C GLY A 95 -0.26 -6.74 -17.40
N GLN A 96 -0.28 -6.47 -18.71
CA GLN A 96 -1.01 -5.32 -19.25
C GLN A 96 -1.84 -5.60 -20.51
N VAL A 97 -1.49 -6.58 -21.36
CA VAL A 97 -2.26 -6.84 -22.59
C VAL A 97 -3.39 -7.85 -22.37
N LEU A 98 -3.14 -8.91 -21.61
CA LEU A 98 -4.17 -9.89 -21.30
C LEU A 98 -5.31 -9.26 -20.51
N GLU A 99 -6.51 -9.81 -20.67
CA GLU A 99 -7.77 -9.32 -20.10
C GLU A 99 -8.19 -7.89 -20.54
N THR A 100 -7.45 -7.26 -21.47
CA THR A 100 -7.83 -5.98 -22.05
C THR A 100 -9.01 -6.14 -23.01
N ARG A 101 -9.94 -5.18 -22.99
CA ARG A 101 -11.07 -5.12 -23.91
C ARG A 101 -10.66 -4.54 -25.25
N VAL A 102 -11.01 -5.25 -26.31
CA VAL A 102 -10.71 -4.89 -27.69
C VAL A 102 -11.93 -5.08 -28.56
N ARG A 103 -11.94 -4.42 -29.72
CA ARG A 103 -12.91 -4.69 -30.79
C ARG A 103 -12.24 -5.44 -31.90
N VAL A 104 -12.96 -6.38 -32.48
CA VAL A 104 -12.50 -7.16 -33.62
C VAL A 104 -13.32 -6.78 -34.83
N ASP A 105 -12.64 -6.41 -35.90
CA ASP A 105 -13.20 -6.19 -37.23
C ASP A 105 -12.54 -7.18 -38.19
N ASP A 106 -13.06 -8.41 -38.19
CA ASP A 106 -12.56 -9.52 -38.98
C ASP A 106 -13.69 -10.04 -39.91
N PRO A 107 -13.53 -9.96 -41.24
CA PRO A 107 -14.55 -10.39 -42.19
C PRO A 107 -14.96 -11.86 -42.04
N ASP A 108 -14.05 -12.70 -41.53
CA ASP A 108 -14.32 -14.14 -41.35
C ASP A 108 -15.04 -14.44 -40.01
N LEU A 109 -15.19 -13.44 -39.13
CA LEU A 109 -15.79 -13.56 -37.80
C LEU A 109 -16.83 -12.47 -37.55
N GLU A 110 -17.83 -12.36 -38.42
CA GLU A 110 -18.94 -11.40 -38.30
C GLU A 110 -19.64 -11.45 -36.93
N GLN A 111 -19.65 -12.60 -36.25
CA GLN A 111 -20.23 -12.75 -34.91
C GLN A 111 -19.51 -11.95 -33.81
N LEU A 112 -18.27 -11.50 -34.04
CA LEU A 112 -17.52 -10.65 -33.13
C LEU A 112 -17.62 -9.15 -33.48
N ALA A 113 -18.22 -8.82 -34.63
CA ALA A 113 -18.36 -7.45 -35.07
C ALA A 113 -19.26 -6.64 -34.12
N GLY A 114 -18.79 -5.46 -33.73
CA GLY A 114 -19.57 -4.52 -32.91
C GLY A 114 -19.73 -4.89 -31.44
N ILE A 115 -19.10 -5.96 -30.96
CA ILE A 115 -19.04 -6.30 -29.52
C ILE A 115 -17.63 -6.15 -28.97
N ASP A 116 -17.52 -5.79 -27.70
CA ASP A 116 -16.24 -5.79 -27.00
C ASP A 116 -15.89 -7.23 -26.60
N VAL A 117 -14.66 -7.64 -26.90
CA VAL A 117 -14.10 -8.95 -26.56
C VAL A 117 -12.85 -8.76 -25.72
N VAL A 118 -12.49 -9.81 -24.98
CA VAL A 118 -11.38 -9.78 -24.04
C VAL A 118 -10.18 -10.53 -24.62
N VAL A 119 -8.99 -9.95 -24.52
CA VAL A 119 -7.74 -10.58 -24.95
C VAL A 119 -7.35 -11.69 -23.98
N VAL A 120 -7.10 -12.89 -24.50
CA VAL A 120 -6.72 -14.08 -23.73
C VAL A 120 -5.25 -14.39 -23.87
N ASP A 121 -4.68 -14.16 -25.06
CA ASP A 121 -3.27 -14.44 -25.33
C ASP A 121 -2.77 -13.69 -26.57
N LEU A 122 -1.46 -13.55 -26.72
CA LEU A 122 -0.82 -13.03 -27.92
C LEU A 122 0.01 -14.11 -28.59
N GLY A 123 -0.24 -14.36 -29.87
CA GLY A 123 0.61 -15.18 -30.72
C GLY A 123 1.78 -14.36 -31.24
N ILE A 124 2.99 -14.69 -30.81
CA ILE A 124 4.24 -14.12 -31.31
C ILE A 124 4.90 -15.09 -32.29
N GLU A 125 5.51 -14.54 -33.33
CA GLU A 125 6.14 -15.30 -34.41
C GLU A 125 7.46 -14.66 -34.81
N GLN A 126 8.45 -15.50 -35.10
CA GLN A 126 9.75 -15.06 -35.57
C GLN A 126 9.72 -14.85 -37.09
N THR A 127 10.08 -13.64 -37.52
CA THR A 127 10.18 -13.28 -38.93
C THR A 127 11.45 -13.84 -39.57
N ARG A 128 11.56 -13.72 -40.90
CA ARG A 128 12.79 -14.09 -41.64
C ARG A 128 14.02 -13.28 -41.22
N THR A 129 13.84 -12.08 -40.66
CA THR A 129 14.92 -11.24 -40.14
C THR A 129 15.31 -11.59 -38.70
N ARG A 130 14.72 -12.66 -38.12
CA ARG A 130 14.86 -13.10 -36.72
C ARG A 130 14.23 -12.18 -35.68
N ASP A 131 13.52 -11.14 -36.11
CA ASP A 131 12.71 -10.32 -35.22
C ASP A 131 11.48 -11.12 -34.76
N TRP A 132 11.09 -10.95 -33.51
CA TRP A 132 9.84 -11.50 -33.00
C TRP A 132 8.77 -10.43 -33.05
N VAL A 133 7.60 -10.76 -33.61
CA VAL A 133 6.47 -9.84 -33.75
C VAL A 133 5.18 -10.48 -33.29
N VAL A 134 4.24 -9.67 -32.81
CA VAL A 134 2.88 -10.12 -32.51
C VAL A 134 2.13 -10.26 -33.84
N THR A 135 1.77 -11.48 -34.22
CA THR A 135 0.99 -11.73 -35.44
C THR A 135 -0.48 -11.93 -35.14
N ARG A 136 -0.81 -12.52 -34.00
CA ARG A 136 -2.19 -12.92 -33.66
C ARG A 136 -2.57 -12.58 -32.24
N VAL A 137 -3.87 -12.44 -32.03
CA VAL A 137 -4.48 -12.20 -30.73
C VAL A 137 -5.53 -13.28 -30.51
N ALA A 138 -5.43 -14.02 -29.41
CA ALA A 138 -6.51 -14.88 -28.96
C ALA A 138 -7.50 -14.02 -28.16
N VAL A 139 -8.77 -14.05 -28.53
CA VAL A 139 -9.84 -13.26 -27.90
C VAL A 139 -11.01 -14.14 -27.50
N ARG A 140 -11.76 -13.71 -26.50
CA ARG A 140 -13.03 -14.35 -26.09
C ARG A 140 -14.13 -13.31 -25.89
N PRO A 141 -15.38 -13.60 -26.28
CA PRO A 141 -16.52 -12.79 -25.88
C PRO A 141 -16.64 -12.75 -24.34
N GLN A 142 -17.09 -11.63 -23.79
CA GLN A 142 -17.31 -11.49 -22.36
C GLN A 142 -18.42 -12.45 -21.87
N ARG A 143 -18.21 -13.09 -20.71
CA ARG A 143 -19.16 -14.04 -20.13
C ARG A 143 -20.51 -13.36 -19.88
N ARG A 144 -21.58 -13.88 -20.50
CA ARG A 144 -22.95 -13.78 -19.98
C ARG A 144 -23.25 -15.09 -19.23
N LEU A 145 -23.96 -14.99 -18.09
CA LEU A 145 -24.26 -16.12 -17.20
C LEU A 145 -24.67 -17.39 -17.98
N GLY A 146 -23.98 -18.51 -17.73
CA GLY A 146 -24.40 -19.85 -18.17
C GLY A 146 -23.86 -20.39 -19.51
N ARG A 147 -23.03 -19.67 -20.28
CA ARG A 147 -22.51 -20.17 -21.58
C ARG A 147 -20.98 -20.31 -21.61
N ARG A 148 -20.48 -21.47 -22.08
CA ARG A 148 -19.06 -21.66 -22.44
C ARG A 148 -18.73 -20.73 -23.62
N THR A 149 -17.80 -19.80 -23.44
CA THR A 149 -17.33 -18.88 -24.48
C THR A 149 -16.15 -19.49 -25.22
N ASN A 150 -16.23 -19.60 -26.54
CA ASN A 150 -15.13 -20.10 -27.37
C ASN A 150 -14.04 -19.04 -27.53
N ILE A 151 -12.78 -19.47 -27.50
CA ILE A 151 -11.63 -18.63 -27.84
C ILE A 151 -11.52 -18.57 -29.37
N HIS A 152 -11.39 -17.37 -29.90
CA HIS A 152 -11.15 -17.11 -31.32
C HIS A 152 -9.73 -16.56 -31.47
N VAL A 153 -9.05 -16.91 -32.55
CA VAL A 153 -7.71 -16.39 -32.86
C VAL A 153 -7.82 -15.52 -34.09
N VAL A 154 -7.43 -14.26 -33.96
CA VAL A 154 -7.55 -13.24 -35.00
C VAL A 154 -6.20 -12.65 -35.34
N GLU A 155 -6.03 -12.18 -36.57
CA GLU A 155 -4.82 -11.49 -36.99
C GLU A 155 -4.75 -10.11 -36.32
N TRP A 156 -3.55 -9.67 -35.91
CA TRP A 156 -3.33 -8.42 -35.19
C TRP A 156 -3.98 -7.20 -35.85
N GLN A 157 -3.95 -7.15 -37.19
CA GLN A 157 -4.49 -6.04 -37.98
C GLN A 157 -6.02 -5.86 -37.83
N ASN A 158 -6.73 -6.91 -37.43
CA ASN A 158 -8.18 -6.91 -37.23
C ASN A 158 -8.57 -6.51 -35.78
N VAL A 159 -7.60 -6.24 -34.90
CA VAL A 159 -7.84 -5.96 -33.46
C VAL A 159 -7.63 -4.50 -33.10
N HIS A 160 -8.68 -3.84 -32.64
CA HIS A 160 -8.69 -2.43 -32.25
C HIS A 160 -8.78 -2.27 -30.73
N GLY A 161 -8.17 -1.21 -30.18
CA GLY A 161 -8.21 -0.91 -28.74
C GLY A 161 -6.91 -1.18 -27.99
N LEU A 162 -5.94 -1.86 -28.62
CA LEU A 162 -4.59 -2.05 -28.09
C LEU A 162 -3.70 -0.86 -28.44
N THR A 163 -3.97 0.30 -27.83
CA THR A 163 -3.17 1.52 -27.94
C THR A 163 -2.40 1.77 -26.65
N PRO A 164 -1.33 2.60 -26.66
CA PRO A 164 -0.65 2.97 -25.42
C PRO A 164 -1.60 3.56 -24.37
N SER A 165 -2.59 4.34 -24.80
CA SER A 165 -3.64 4.90 -23.93
C SER A 165 -4.63 3.86 -23.41
N GLY A 166 -4.98 2.84 -24.20
CA GLY A 166 -5.85 1.74 -23.78
C GLY A 166 -5.15 0.71 -22.89
N LEU A 167 -3.85 0.48 -23.12
CA LEU A 167 -3.00 -0.45 -22.35
C LEU A 167 -2.37 0.19 -21.11
N ALA A 168 -2.36 1.52 -21.01
CA ALA A 168 -2.23 2.21 -19.73
C ALA A 168 -3.49 2.03 -18.85
N MET A 169 -4.57 1.45 -19.42
CA MET A 169 -5.81 1.10 -18.73
C MET A 169 -6.19 -0.39 -18.90
N PRO A 170 -5.36 -1.37 -18.48
CA PRO A 170 -5.84 -2.75 -18.41
C PRO A 170 -6.79 -2.85 -17.21
N ASP A 171 -8.04 -3.28 -17.39
CA ASP A 171 -8.92 -3.67 -16.29
C ASP A 171 -8.35 -4.90 -15.52
N GLN A 172 -7.16 -4.82 -14.92
CA GLN A 172 -7.06 -5.31 -13.55
C GLN A 172 -7.98 -4.38 -12.78
N GLY A 173 -9.23 -4.81 -12.62
CA GLY A 173 -10.23 -3.99 -11.95
C GLY A 173 -9.65 -3.56 -10.61
N VAL A 174 -9.87 -2.31 -10.23
CA VAL A 174 -9.58 -1.80 -8.89
C VAL A 174 -10.04 -2.82 -7.84
N ALA A 175 -11.19 -3.47 -8.07
CA ALA A 175 -11.69 -4.59 -7.30
C ALA A 175 -10.70 -5.76 -7.08
N SER A 176 -9.96 -6.21 -8.11
CA SER A 176 -8.99 -7.30 -7.96
C SER A 176 -7.73 -6.88 -7.19
N LEU A 177 -7.37 -5.59 -7.26
CA LEU A 177 -6.25 -5.04 -6.48
C LEU A 177 -6.69 -4.82 -5.02
N LEU A 178 -7.92 -4.34 -4.80
CA LEU A 178 -8.53 -4.27 -3.48
C LEU A 178 -8.60 -5.65 -2.83
N GLU A 179 -9.11 -6.67 -3.54
CA GLU A 179 -9.11 -8.07 -3.08
C GLU A 179 -7.71 -8.59 -2.76
N GLN A 180 -6.67 -8.10 -3.46
CA GLN A 180 -5.29 -8.48 -3.16
C GLN A 180 -4.79 -7.82 -1.88
N PHE A 181 -5.19 -6.57 -1.61
CA PHE A 181 -4.81 -5.80 -0.43
C PHE A 181 -5.67 -6.09 0.81
N GLU A 182 -6.79 -6.78 0.65
CA GLU A 182 -7.60 -7.27 1.76
C GLU A 182 -6.75 -8.15 2.70
N GLY A 183 -6.74 -7.78 3.99
CA GLY A 183 -5.99 -8.50 5.03
C GLY A 183 -4.48 -8.25 5.04
N GLN A 184 -3.94 -7.41 4.15
CA GLN A 184 -2.53 -6.96 4.24
C GLN A 184 -2.39 -5.84 5.28
N ARG A 185 -1.19 -5.66 5.82
CA ARG A 185 -0.92 -4.57 6.77
C ARG A 185 -0.87 -3.22 6.03
N PRO A 186 -1.29 -2.10 6.66
CA PRO A 186 -1.25 -0.78 6.03
C PRO A 186 0.10 -0.43 5.39
N VAL A 187 1.20 -0.69 6.11
CA VAL A 187 2.58 -0.50 5.60
C VAL A 187 2.86 -1.27 4.30
N GLU A 188 2.41 -2.52 4.20
CA GLU A 188 2.60 -3.35 2.99
C GLU A 188 1.80 -2.81 1.80
N VAL A 189 0.60 -2.28 2.07
CA VAL A 189 -0.23 -1.66 1.06
C VAL A 189 0.36 -0.33 0.61
N ALA A 190 0.85 0.51 1.53
CA ALA A 190 1.52 1.76 1.21
C ALA A 190 2.75 1.55 0.31
N GLU A 191 3.60 0.57 0.64
CA GLU A 191 4.73 0.16 -0.21
C GLU A 191 4.27 -0.31 -1.60
N ALA A 192 3.29 -1.21 -1.66
CA ALA A 192 2.77 -1.73 -2.92
C ALA A 192 2.16 -0.63 -3.80
N LEU A 193 1.43 0.31 -3.21
CA LEU A 193 0.86 1.48 -3.89
C LEU A 193 1.96 2.38 -4.48
N ARG A 194 3.10 2.51 -3.79
CA ARG A 194 4.21 3.32 -4.31
C ARG A 194 4.84 2.73 -5.56
N GLU A 195 4.87 1.40 -5.68
CA GLU A 195 5.33 0.72 -6.90
C GLU A 195 4.37 0.86 -8.09
N LEU A 196 3.11 1.25 -7.85
CA LEU A 196 2.12 1.42 -8.91
C LEU A 196 2.30 2.73 -9.67
N PRO A 197 1.95 2.77 -10.98
CA PRO A 197 1.85 4.02 -11.71
C PRO A 197 0.89 5.00 -11.02
N VAL A 198 1.28 6.27 -10.94
CA VAL A 198 0.53 7.38 -10.30
C VAL A 198 -0.98 7.31 -10.52
N LYS A 199 -1.42 7.09 -11.77
CA LYS A 199 -2.84 6.98 -12.11
C LYS A 199 -3.56 5.82 -11.39
N ARG A 200 -2.90 4.67 -11.27
CA ARG A 200 -3.43 3.48 -10.58
C ARG A 200 -3.50 3.66 -9.08
N ARG A 201 -2.50 4.34 -8.53
CA ARG A 201 -2.49 4.74 -7.12
C ARG A 201 -3.76 5.54 -6.78
N TYR A 202 -4.09 6.55 -7.60
CA TYR A 202 -5.31 7.35 -7.40
C TYR A 202 -6.60 6.57 -7.60
N GLU A 203 -6.65 5.65 -8.57
CA GLU A 203 -7.82 4.78 -8.73
C GLU A 203 -8.08 3.93 -7.47
N LEU A 204 -7.01 3.53 -6.76
CA LEU A 204 -7.10 2.79 -5.50
C LEU A 204 -7.45 3.68 -4.31
N TYR A 205 -6.80 4.84 -4.17
CA TYR A 205 -7.15 5.81 -3.12
C TYR A 205 -8.62 6.21 -3.16
N ARG A 206 -9.21 6.35 -4.35
CA ARG A 206 -10.64 6.67 -4.47
C ARG A 206 -11.58 5.50 -4.20
N ALA A 207 -11.04 4.29 -4.08
CA ALA A 207 -11.82 3.06 -3.94
C ALA A 207 -11.68 2.40 -2.57
N PHE A 208 -10.64 2.75 -1.79
CA PHE A 208 -10.62 2.47 -0.36
C PHE A 208 -11.75 3.24 0.35
N ASP A 209 -12.34 2.60 1.37
CA ASP A 209 -13.15 3.30 2.37
C ASP A 209 -12.29 4.29 3.18
N ASP A 210 -12.92 5.11 4.03
CA ASP A 210 -12.23 6.21 4.70
C ASP A 210 -11.20 5.70 5.69
N GLU A 211 -11.58 4.70 6.48
CA GLU A 211 -10.78 4.05 7.51
C GLU A 211 -9.55 3.37 6.88
N ARG A 212 -9.76 2.57 5.83
CA ARG A 212 -8.63 1.91 5.16
C ARG A 212 -7.71 2.90 4.47
N LEU A 213 -8.26 4.00 3.95
CA LEU A 213 -7.44 5.03 3.34
C LEU A 213 -6.63 5.80 4.38
N ALA A 214 -7.20 6.09 5.55
CA ALA A 214 -6.53 6.71 6.68
C ALA A 214 -5.32 5.88 7.12
N ASP A 215 -5.54 4.59 7.46
CA ASP A 215 -4.48 3.64 7.82
C ASP A 215 -3.31 3.65 6.81
N VAL A 216 -3.64 3.58 5.51
CA VAL A 216 -2.64 3.47 4.45
C VAL A 216 -1.91 4.79 4.23
N LEU A 217 -2.57 5.92 4.47
CA LEU A 217 -1.98 7.24 4.34
C LEU A 217 -0.98 7.52 5.46
N GLN A 218 -1.27 7.15 6.71
CA GLN A 218 -0.36 7.32 7.86
C GLN A 218 1.03 6.69 7.60
N GLU A 219 1.06 5.61 6.83
CA GLU A 219 2.29 4.88 6.48
C GLU A 219 3.09 5.51 5.32
N LEU A 220 2.53 6.51 4.64
CA LEU A 220 3.21 7.24 3.56
C LEU A 220 4.01 8.42 4.10
N PRO A 221 5.02 8.90 3.37
CA PRO A 221 5.65 10.19 3.66
C PRO A 221 4.64 11.35 3.64
N GLU A 222 4.82 12.35 4.52
CA GLU A 222 3.91 13.50 4.69
C GLU A 222 3.61 14.26 3.39
N ASP A 223 4.60 14.40 2.50
CA ASP A 223 4.44 15.08 1.22
C ASP A 223 3.53 14.28 0.26
N GLU A 224 3.62 12.95 0.29
CA GLU A 224 2.71 12.05 -0.42
C GLU A 224 1.31 12.10 0.18
N GLN A 225 1.17 12.08 1.51
CA GLN A 225 -0.13 12.21 2.20
C GLN A 225 -0.87 13.49 1.77
N THR A 226 -0.18 14.63 1.86
CA THR A 226 -0.72 15.93 1.43
C THR A 226 -1.08 15.94 -0.06
N ALA A 227 -0.27 15.31 -0.92
CA ALA A 227 -0.55 15.22 -2.35
C ALA A 227 -1.80 14.38 -2.66
N VAL A 228 -2.06 13.33 -1.88
CA VAL A 228 -3.26 12.50 -2.01
C VAL A 228 -4.49 13.26 -1.54
N LEU A 229 -4.48 13.86 -0.36
CA LEU A 229 -5.62 14.62 0.18
C LEU A 229 -6.04 15.77 -0.75
N ARG A 230 -5.08 16.49 -1.35
CA ARG A 230 -5.36 17.56 -2.33
C ARG A 230 -6.06 17.09 -3.60
N GLN A 231 -6.02 15.80 -3.90
CA GLN A 231 -6.65 15.21 -5.09
C GLN A 231 -8.00 14.58 -4.81
N LEU A 232 -8.30 14.31 -3.54
CA LEU A 232 -9.64 14.01 -3.08
C LEU A 232 -10.50 15.28 -3.16
N ASN A 233 -11.82 15.10 -3.18
CA ASN A 233 -12.69 16.25 -2.96
C ASN A 233 -12.62 16.64 -1.47
N THR A 234 -12.96 17.89 -1.16
CA THR A 234 -12.77 18.44 0.18
C THR A 234 -13.55 17.68 1.25
N GLU A 235 -14.77 17.24 0.94
CA GLU A 235 -15.58 16.41 1.83
C GLU A 235 -14.87 15.08 2.14
N ARG A 236 -14.48 14.31 1.13
CA ARG A 236 -13.78 13.04 1.32
C ARG A 236 -12.45 13.20 2.05
N ALA A 237 -11.72 14.27 1.78
CA ALA A 237 -10.47 14.53 2.49
C ALA A 237 -10.71 14.81 3.98
N ALA A 238 -11.82 15.43 4.34
CA ALA A 238 -12.21 15.62 5.74
C ALA A 238 -12.64 14.29 6.37
N ASP A 239 -13.50 13.50 5.71
CA ASP A 239 -13.93 12.18 6.20
C ASP A 239 -12.72 11.25 6.47
N VAL A 240 -11.71 11.29 5.60
CA VAL A 240 -10.46 10.52 5.79
C VAL A 240 -9.65 11.03 6.98
N LEU A 241 -9.58 12.35 7.19
CA LEU A 241 -8.88 12.94 8.33
C LEU A 241 -9.60 12.65 9.66
N GLU A 242 -10.92 12.52 9.65
CA GLU A 242 -11.70 12.08 10.83
C GLU A 242 -11.42 10.62 11.19
N ALA A 243 -11.13 9.79 10.18
CA ALA A 243 -10.81 8.38 10.39
C ALA A 243 -9.31 8.13 10.71
N MET A 244 -8.48 9.18 10.70
CA MET A 244 -7.06 9.10 11.08
C MET A 244 -6.88 9.33 12.59
N ASP A 245 -5.82 8.75 13.15
CA ASP A 245 -5.37 9.09 14.49
C ASP A 245 -5.13 10.62 14.60
N PRO A 246 -5.58 11.28 15.69
CA PRO A 246 -5.59 12.74 15.78
C PRO A 246 -4.23 13.42 15.61
N ASP A 247 -3.17 12.77 16.07
CA ASP A 247 -1.77 13.16 15.95
C ASP A 247 -1.28 13.06 14.51
N ASP A 248 -1.53 11.94 13.82
CA ASP A 248 -1.23 11.82 12.39
C ASP A 248 -1.99 12.87 11.56
N ALA A 249 -3.27 13.08 11.85
CA ALA A 249 -4.07 14.10 11.19
C ALA A 249 -3.48 15.51 11.42
N ALA A 250 -2.98 15.78 12.64
CA ALA A 250 -2.32 17.04 12.96
C ALA A 250 -1.01 17.20 12.18
N ASP A 251 -0.20 16.15 12.04
CA ASP A 251 1.05 16.18 11.28
C ASP A 251 0.79 16.46 9.79
N VAL A 252 -0.18 15.74 9.18
CA VAL A 252 -0.56 15.96 7.78
C VAL A 252 -1.01 17.41 7.56
N LEU A 253 -1.88 17.92 8.42
CA LEU A 253 -2.40 19.29 8.32
C LEU A 253 -1.33 20.34 8.62
N GLY A 254 -0.37 20.03 9.51
CA GLY A 254 0.77 20.88 9.84
C GLY A 254 1.71 21.09 8.66
N SER A 255 1.82 20.10 7.77
CA SER A 255 2.59 20.18 6.51
C SER A 255 1.90 20.99 5.39
N MET A 256 0.59 21.26 5.54
CA MET A 256 -0.20 22.01 4.57
C MET A 256 -0.10 23.54 4.73
N THR A 257 -0.68 24.28 3.77
CA THR A 257 -0.85 25.73 3.97
C THR A 257 -1.93 25.99 5.02
N PRO A 258 -1.82 27.06 5.84
CA PRO A 258 -2.82 27.34 6.87
C PRO A 258 -4.25 27.49 6.33
N ALA A 259 -4.39 27.92 5.08
CA ALA A 259 -5.70 28.07 4.44
C ALA A 259 -6.29 26.71 4.01
N ASP A 260 -5.47 25.79 3.51
CA ASP A 260 -5.90 24.44 3.13
C ASP A 260 -6.31 23.66 4.39
N ALA A 261 -5.45 23.69 5.42
CA ALA A 261 -5.71 23.00 6.68
C ALA A 261 -7.00 23.50 7.35
N GLU A 262 -7.18 24.82 7.45
CA GLU A 262 -8.41 25.42 8.02
C GLU A 262 -9.67 25.09 7.19
N THR A 263 -9.53 24.86 5.88
CA THR A 263 -10.65 24.45 5.03
C THR A 263 -11.11 23.03 5.36
N LEU A 264 -10.17 22.11 5.55
CA LEU A 264 -10.43 20.72 5.92
C LEU A 264 -10.96 20.62 7.36
N LEU A 265 -10.33 21.29 8.32
CA LEU A 265 -10.76 21.35 9.73
C LEU A 265 -12.15 21.96 9.94
N ARG A 266 -12.70 22.71 8.99
CA ARG A 266 -14.09 23.21 9.03
C ARG A 266 -15.10 22.26 8.43
N LYS A 267 -14.62 21.30 7.66
CA LYS A 267 -15.43 20.27 7.02
C LYS A 267 -15.54 19.03 7.89
N MET A 268 -14.52 18.80 8.71
CA MET A 268 -14.55 17.78 9.74
C MET A 268 -15.64 18.04 10.78
N ASP A 269 -16.09 16.98 11.44
CA ASP A 269 -16.96 17.06 12.59
C ASP A 269 -16.27 17.83 13.75
N PRO A 270 -17.02 18.64 14.52
CA PRO A 270 -16.43 19.47 15.57
C PRO A 270 -15.73 18.67 16.67
N GLU A 271 -16.23 17.48 16.99
CA GLU A 271 -15.66 16.65 18.07
C GLU A 271 -14.25 16.18 17.69
N ASP A 272 -14.04 15.73 16.45
CA ASP A 272 -12.74 15.25 15.94
C ASP A 272 -11.79 16.42 15.67
N SER A 273 -12.27 17.45 14.98
CA SER A 273 -11.43 18.60 14.61
C SER A 273 -10.94 19.42 15.80
N GLU A 274 -11.66 19.43 16.93
CA GLU A 274 -11.22 20.12 18.14
C GLU A 274 -9.96 19.49 18.74
N GLY A 275 -9.82 18.16 18.72
CA GLY A 275 -8.62 17.45 19.16
C GLY A 275 -7.41 17.83 18.30
N VAL A 276 -7.55 17.68 16.99
CA VAL A 276 -6.52 18.00 16.00
C VAL A 276 -6.08 19.47 16.08
N ARG A 277 -7.01 20.41 16.24
CA ARG A 277 -6.70 21.85 16.40
C ARG A 277 -5.83 22.13 17.63
N ARG A 278 -6.01 21.39 18.72
CA ARG A 278 -5.18 21.53 19.93
C ARG A 278 -3.77 21.01 19.67
N LEU A 279 -3.64 19.85 19.01
CA LEU A 279 -2.35 19.27 18.66
C LEU A 279 -1.54 20.20 17.75
N LEU A 280 -2.17 20.79 16.73
CA LEU A 280 -1.56 21.79 15.83
C LEU A 280 -1.02 23.05 16.53
N ALA A 281 -1.41 23.31 17.79
CA ALA A 281 -0.88 24.44 18.57
C ALA A 281 0.48 24.13 19.22
N HIS A 282 0.88 22.85 19.27
CA HIS A 282 2.14 22.40 19.81
C HIS A 282 3.25 22.37 18.74
N SER A 283 4.50 22.35 19.18
CA SER A 283 5.64 22.20 18.28
C SER A 283 5.81 20.71 17.96
N PRO A 284 6.11 20.31 16.71
CA PRO A 284 6.23 18.91 16.32
C PRO A 284 7.29 18.16 17.16
N ASP A 285 8.43 18.78 17.43
CA ASP A 285 9.52 18.18 18.24
C ASP A 285 9.31 18.23 19.77
N THR A 286 8.06 18.23 20.25
CA THR A 286 7.74 18.27 21.69
C THR A 286 6.72 17.20 22.07
N ALA A 287 6.63 16.85 23.35
CA ALA A 287 5.65 15.88 23.83
C ALA A 287 4.21 16.24 23.44
N GLY A 288 3.86 17.53 23.35
CA GLY A 288 2.55 17.97 22.89
C GLY A 288 2.33 17.84 21.38
N GLY A 289 3.39 17.83 20.57
CA GLY A 289 3.31 17.55 19.13
C GLY A 289 3.26 16.05 18.83
N LEU A 290 3.91 15.24 19.66
CA LEU A 290 4.01 13.77 19.53
C LEU A 290 2.88 13.01 20.24
N MET A 291 1.95 13.70 20.90
CA MET A 291 0.90 13.03 21.68
C MET A 291 -0.35 12.86 20.84
N THR A 292 -1.00 11.72 21.00
CA THR A 292 -2.40 11.58 20.61
C THR A 292 -3.32 12.19 21.68
N SER A 293 -4.43 12.80 21.23
CA SER A 293 -5.48 13.30 22.13
C SER A 293 -6.43 12.21 22.62
N GLU A 294 -6.32 10.97 22.12
CA GLU A 294 -7.28 9.89 22.42
C GLU A 294 -6.66 8.69 23.14
N PRO A 295 -5.99 8.88 24.29
CA PRO A 295 -5.53 7.75 25.08
C PRO A 295 -6.69 7.06 25.83
N VAL A 296 -6.43 5.85 26.36
CA VAL A 296 -7.43 5.14 27.17
C VAL A 296 -7.58 5.80 28.54
N VAL A 297 -8.61 6.63 28.71
CA VAL A 297 -8.92 7.36 29.95
C VAL A 297 -10.08 6.70 30.70
N LEU A 298 -9.87 6.44 31.99
CA LEU A 298 -10.86 5.79 32.87
C LEU A 298 -11.16 6.63 34.11
N ALA A 299 -12.41 6.56 34.59
CA ALA A 299 -12.80 7.12 35.87
C ALA A 299 -12.25 6.24 37.04
N PRO A 300 -12.00 6.80 38.24
CA PRO A 300 -11.41 6.07 39.37
C PRO A 300 -12.25 4.91 39.89
N ASP A 301 -13.57 4.95 39.68
CA ASP A 301 -14.54 3.92 40.06
C ASP A 301 -14.78 2.87 38.97
N THR A 302 -14.04 2.94 37.86
CA THR A 302 -14.06 1.90 36.82
C THR A 302 -13.49 0.59 37.38
N THR A 303 -14.12 -0.53 37.06
CA THR A 303 -13.63 -1.85 37.45
C THR A 303 -12.49 -2.33 36.55
N VAL A 304 -11.65 -3.25 37.05
CA VAL A 304 -10.62 -3.91 36.24
C VAL A 304 -11.23 -4.63 35.02
N ALA A 305 -12.43 -5.22 35.16
CA ALA A 305 -13.13 -5.86 34.06
C ALA A 305 -13.49 -4.88 32.93
N GLU A 306 -14.01 -3.70 33.29
CA GLU A 306 -14.34 -2.64 32.33
C GLU A 306 -13.07 -2.06 31.70
N ALA A 307 -12.03 -1.82 32.50
CA ALA A 307 -10.73 -1.36 31.99
C ALA A 307 -10.14 -2.34 30.96
N LEU A 308 -10.19 -3.65 31.25
CA LEU A 308 -9.78 -4.70 30.32
C LEU A 308 -10.69 -4.79 29.08
N ALA A 309 -11.93 -4.34 29.15
CA ALA A 309 -12.80 -4.27 27.99
C ALA A 309 -12.44 -3.09 27.07
N GLN A 310 -12.07 -1.95 27.64
CA GLN A 310 -11.65 -0.75 26.90
C GLN A 310 -10.31 -0.99 26.15
N VAL A 311 -9.28 -1.50 26.83
CA VAL A 311 -7.98 -1.82 26.20
C VAL A 311 -8.00 -2.99 25.22
N ARG A 312 -9.15 -3.64 25.02
CA ARG A 312 -9.35 -4.71 24.03
C ARG A 312 -9.88 -4.19 22.71
N ASP A 313 -10.13 -2.90 22.61
CA ASP A 313 -10.49 -2.26 21.35
C ASP A 313 -9.43 -2.61 20.28
N PRO A 314 -9.82 -3.24 19.16
CA PRO A 314 -8.88 -3.61 18.11
C PRO A 314 -8.25 -2.41 17.41
N ASP A 315 -8.85 -1.22 17.53
CA ASP A 315 -8.39 0.00 16.87
C ASP A 315 -7.28 0.69 17.68
N LEU A 316 -7.07 0.30 18.94
CA LEU A 316 -5.94 0.79 19.74
C LEU A 316 -4.63 0.14 19.32
N THR A 317 -3.60 0.97 19.10
CA THR A 317 -2.25 0.47 18.88
C THR A 317 -1.76 -0.34 20.10
N PRO A 318 -0.87 -1.33 19.92
CA PRO A 318 -0.30 -2.08 21.03
C PRO A 318 0.37 -1.20 22.09
N ALA A 319 0.93 -0.07 21.68
CA ALA A 319 1.56 0.91 22.56
C ALA A 319 0.51 1.61 23.44
N LEU A 320 -0.55 2.17 22.84
CA LEU A 320 -1.65 2.82 23.58
C LEU A 320 -2.41 1.85 24.47
N ALA A 321 -2.69 0.64 24.00
CA ALA A 321 -3.36 -0.40 24.79
C ALA A 321 -2.53 -0.89 26.00
N SER A 322 -1.24 -0.59 26.06
CA SER A 322 -0.34 -1.05 27.13
C SER A 322 -0.60 -0.37 28.49
N MET A 323 -1.29 0.77 28.49
CA MET A 323 -1.48 1.61 29.66
C MET A 323 -2.85 2.30 29.63
N VAL A 324 -3.47 2.45 30.79
CA VAL A 324 -4.68 3.28 30.96
C VAL A 324 -4.41 4.41 31.94
N PHE A 325 -5.05 5.54 31.72
CA PHE A 325 -4.89 6.74 32.54
C PHE A 325 -6.13 6.96 33.38
N VAL A 326 -5.95 7.15 34.68
CA VAL A 326 -7.05 7.36 35.63
C VAL A 326 -7.19 8.85 35.88
N THR A 327 -8.35 9.41 35.57
CA THR A 327 -8.63 10.85 35.72
C THR A 327 -9.97 11.08 36.41
N ARG A 328 -10.15 12.28 36.97
CA ARG A 328 -11.50 12.74 37.34
C ARG A 328 -12.26 13.20 36.10
N PRO A 329 -13.61 13.11 36.08
CA PRO A 329 -14.40 13.64 34.98
C PRO A 329 -14.09 15.13 34.69
N PRO A 330 -14.11 15.57 33.41
CA PRO A 330 -14.44 14.79 32.20
C PRO A 330 -13.33 13.80 31.76
N SER A 331 -13.71 12.79 30.99
CA SER A 331 -12.80 11.75 30.45
C SER A 331 -12.22 12.08 29.09
N ALA A 332 -12.85 12.97 28.31
CA ALA A 332 -12.27 13.48 27.06
C ALA A 332 -11.11 14.44 27.37
N THR A 333 -10.09 14.46 26.53
CA THR A 333 -8.94 15.36 26.68
C THR A 333 -9.28 16.78 26.19
N PRO A 334 -8.79 17.84 26.86
CA PRO A 334 -8.16 17.86 28.18
C PRO A 334 -9.11 17.37 29.28
N THR A 335 -8.63 16.45 30.10
CA THR A 335 -9.44 15.77 31.12
C THR A 335 -9.60 16.60 32.39
N GLY A 336 -10.32 16.07 33.38
CA GLY A 336 -10.19 16.54 34.75
C GLY A 336 -8.83 16.17 35.37
N GLN A 337 -8.74 16.23 36.71
CA GLN A 337 -7.48 15.96 37.41
C GLN A 337 -6.94 14.55 37.11
N TYR A 338 -5.70 14.47 36.63
CA TYR A 338 -4.94 13.22 36.44
C TYR A 338 -4.56 12.62 37.79
N LEU A 339 -4.87 11.34 38.00
CA LEU A 339 -4.66 10.63 39.27
C LEU A 339 -3.52 9.60 39.22
N GLY A 340 -3.11 9.19 38.01
CA GLY A 340 -2.09 8.17 37.80
C GLY A 340 -2.44 7.25 36.63
N CYS A 341 -1.62 6.22 36.42
CA CYS A 341 -1.81 5.27 35.33
C CYS A 341 -1.84 3.82 35.82
N VAL A 342 -2.35 2.91 35.01
CA VAL A 342 -2.32 1.46 35.28
C VAL A 342 -1.82 0.74 34.03
N HIS A 343 -0.75 -0.03 34.17
CA HIS A 343 -0.28 -0.90 33.10
C HIS A 343 -1.25 -2.06 32.84
N LEU A 344 -1.42 -2.44 31.56
CA LEU A 344 -2.24 -3.58 31.15
C LEU A 344 -1.86 -4.88 31.89
N GLN A 345 -0.55 -5.13 32.06
CA GLN A 345 -0.06 -6.31 32.79
C GLN A 345 -0.48 -6.35 34.26
N ARG A 346 -0.73 -5.18 34.87
CA ARG A 346 -1.26 -5.07 36.24
C ARG A 346 -2.75 -5.41 36.26
N LEU A 347 -3.53 -4.87 35.31
CA LEU A 347 -4.96 -5.21 35.16
C LEU A 347 -5.18 -6.72 35.02
N LEU A 348 -4.31 -7.43 34.28
CA LEU A 348 -4.39 -8.88 34.10
C LEU A 348 -4.14 -9.71 35.38
N ARG A 349 -3.59 -9.10 36.44
CA ARG A 349 -3.23 -9.78 37.70
C ARG A 349 -4.20 -9.48 38.84
N GLU A 350 -5.08 -8.51 38.65
CA GLU A 350 -5.99 -8.02 39.68
C GLU A 350 -7.39 -8.65 39.53
N PRO A 351 -8.17 -8.77 40.62
CA PRO A 351 -9.53 -9.29 40.53
C PRO A 351 -10.40 -8.43 39.60
N PRO A 352 -11.22 -9.01 38.71
CA PRO A 352 -12.02 -8.24 37.75
C PRO A 352 -12.97 -7.20 38.39
N ALA A 353 -13.41 -7.43 39.63
CA ALA A 353 -14.30 -6.53 40.36
C ALA A 353 -13.56 -5.46 41.18
N ALA A 354 -12.22 -5.48 41.23
CA ALA A 354 -11.44 -4.44 41.88
C ALA A 354 -11.55 -3.12 41.09
N LEU A 355 -11.36 -1.99 41.77
CA LEU A 355 -11.39 -0.66 41.15
C LEU A 355 -10.00 -0.26 40.66
N VAL A 356 -9.93 0.40 39.50
CA VAL A 356 -8.67 0.89 38.94
C VAL A 356 -7.96 1.90 39.86
N SER A 357 -8.72 2.72 40.60
CA SER A 357 -8.12 3.65 41.58
C SER A 357 -7.33 2.98 42.69
N GLY A 358 -7.69 1.74 43.07
CA GLY A 358 -6.96 0.99 44.10
C GLY A 358 -5.60 0.46 43.63
N ILE A 359 -5.35 0.48 42.32
CA ILE A 359 -4.18 -0.10 41.67
C ILE A 359 -3.47 0.89 40.73
N ALA A 360 -3.84 2.17 40.76
CA ALA A 360 -3.14 3.21 40.03
C ALA A 360 -1.71 3.39 40.55
N ASP A 361 -0.77 3.56 39.64
CA ASP A 361 0.57 4.04 39.92
C ASP A 361 0.55 5.57 39.90
N THR A 362 0.77 6.17 41.07
CA THR A 362 0.83 7.63 41.28
C THR A 362 2.27 8.14 41.34
N ASP A 363 3.25 7.25 41.31
CA ASP A 363 4.67 7.59 41.46
C ASP A 363 5.37 7.73 40.10
N LEU A 364 4.75 7.23 39.02
CA LEU A 364 5.26 7.40 37.66
C LEU A 364 5.24 8.88 37.26
N PRO A 365 6.38 9.48 36.87
CA PRO A 365 6.41 10.86 36.40
C PRO A 365 5.60 11.05 35.12
N SER A 366 5.03 12.25 34.95
CA SER A 366 4.38 12.69 33.73
C SER A 366 5.29 13.56 32.87
N LEU A 367 4.97 13.68 31.59
CA LEU A 367 5.59 14.60 30.64
C LEU A 367 4.82 15.94 30.63
N SER A 368 5.52 17.04 30.41
CA SER A 368 4.94 18.34 30.06
C SER A 368 4.80 18.45 28.54
N PRO A 369 3.76 19.12 28.00
CA PRO A 369 3.61 19.31 26.55
C PRO A 369 4.80 20.05 25.90
N ALA A 370 5.59 20.79 26.68
CA ALA A 370 6.77 21.50 26.20
C ALA A 370 8.08 20.68 26.29
N ASP A 371 8.03 19.45 26.82
CA ASP A 371 9.21 18.59 26.90
C ASP A 371 9.70 18.25 25.49
N SER A 372 10.98 18.51 25.22
CA SER A 372 11.59 18.24 23.91
C SER A 372 11.58 16.75 23.58
N LEU A 373 11.60 16.39 22.30
CA LEU A 373 11.78 15.01 21.81
C LEU A 373 12.89 14.25 22.57
N ALA A 374 14.06 14.87 22.78
CA ALA A 374 15.16 14.23 23.51
C ALA A 374 14.85 13.93 25.00
N ALA A 375 14.00 14.72 25.64
CA ALA A 375 13.52 14.48 27.00
C ALA A 375 12.50 13.35 27.02
N VAL A 376 11.58 13.35 26.05
CA VAL A 376 10.61 12.26 25.82
C VAL A 376 11.34 10.93 25.59
N THR A 377 12.28 10.86 24.65
CA THR A 377 13.08 9.64 24.41
C THR A 377 13.75 9.12 25.69
N ARG A 378 14.33 10.02 26.50
CA ARG A 378 14.96 9.65 27.78
C ARG A 378 13.95 9.13 28.79
N TYR A 379 12.74 9.69 28.82
CA TYR A 379 11.65 9.23 29.67
C TYR A 379 11.31 7.76 29.35
N PHE A 380 11.03 7.45 28.08
CA PHE A 380 10.72 6.08 27.65
C PHE A 380 11.85 5.10 27.98
N ALA A 381 13.10 5.49 27.68
CA ALA A 381 14.27 4.65 27.95
C ALA A 381 14.55 4.45 29.45
N ALA A 382 14.38 5.47 30.29
CA ALA A 382 14.66 5.41 31.72
C ALA A 382 13.64 4.56 32.48
N TYR A 383 12.38 4.63 32.09
CA TYR A 383 11.28 3.95 32.77
C TYR A 383 10.83 2.65 32.08
N ASN A 384 11.45 2.28 30.96
CA ASN A 384 11.10 1.10 30.14
C ASN A 384 9.62 1.09 29.72
N LEU A 385 9.14 2.25 29.28
CA LEU A 385 7.75 2.45 28.88
C LEU A 385 7.57 2.33 27.37
N VAL A 386 6.32 2.11 26.96
CA VAL A 386 5.89 2.18 25.55
C VAL A 386 4.73 3.17 25.35
N CYS A 387 4.23 3.76 26.43
CA CYS A 387 3.25 4.85 26.41
C CYS A 387 3.48 5.74 27.66
N GLY A 388 3.27 7.05 27.54
CA GLY A 388 3.52 8.02 28.61
C GLY A 388 2.49 9.16 28.65
N PRO A 389 2.04 9.60 29.84
CA PRO A 389 1.04 10.66 29.99
C PRO A 389 1.65 12.05 29.77
N VAL A 390 0.93 12.91 29.06
CA VAL A 390 1.24 14.34 28.94
C VAL A 390 0.22 15.14 29.74
N VAL A 391 0.69 15.98 30.66
CA VAL A 391 -0.16 16.77 31.56
C VAL A 391 0.18 18.26 31.53
N ASP A 392 -0.81 19.11 31.77
CA ASP A 392 -0.61 20.56 31.94
C ASP A 392 -0.13 20.94 33.36
N GLU A 393 0.06 22.23 33.60
CA GLU A 393 0.51 22.77 34.89
C GLU A 393 -0.52 22.58 36.02
N GLU A 394 -1.81 22.49 35.67
CA GLU A 394 -2.91 22.19 36.58
C GLU A 394 -3.14 20.68 36.80
N ASN A 395 -2.30 19.83 36.19
CA ASN A 395 -2.35 18.37 36.27
C ASN A 395 -3.65 17.78 35.68
N HIS A 396 -4.08 18.31 34.54
CA HIS A 396 -5.03 17.67 33.62
C HIS A 396 -4.27 16.84 32.59
N LEU A 397 -4.79 15.64 32.27
CA LEU A 397 -4.24 14.85 31.15
C LEU A 397 -4.66 15.50 29.83
N LEU A 398 -3.67 15.86 29.01
CA LEU A 398 -3.86 16.43 27.67
C LEU A 398 -3.85 15.35 26.58
N GLY A 399 -3.13 14.26 26.80
CA GLY A 399 -2.93 13.20 25.84
C GLY A 399 -1.91 12.18 26.32
N ALA A 400 -1.49 11.29 25.43
CA ALA A 400 -0.38 10.37 25.69
C ALA A 400 0.53 10.28 24.47
N VAL A 401 1.83 10.11 24.73
CA VAL A 401 2.81 9.82 23.68
C VAL A 401 2.99 8.31 23.60
N SER A 402 3.04 7.76 22.40
CA SER A 402 3.42 6.37 22.15
C SER A 402 4.92 6.27 21.85
N VAL A 403 5.50 5.07 21.96
CA VAL A 403 6.93 4.89 21.65
C VAL A 403 7.19 4.88 20.14
N ASP A 404 6.20 4.45 19.36
CA ASP A 404 6.20 4.43 17.91
C ASP A 404 6.35 5.84 17.34
N ASP A 405 5.57 6.82 17.79
CA ASP A 405 5.68 8.22 17.35
C ASP A 405 7.07 8.80 17.65
N VAL A 406 7.63 8.45 18.82
CA VAL A 406 8.99 8.85 19.21
C VAL A 406 10.03 8.21 18.29
N LEU A 407 9.85 6.95 17.90
CA LEU A 407 10.77 6.28 16.99
C LEU A 407 10.72 6.90 15.60
N ASP A 408 9.54 7.23 15.10
CA ASP A 408 9.35 7.83 13.79
C ASP A 408 10.08 9.18 13.66
N HIS A 409 10.00 10.01 14.70
CA HIS A 409 10.70 11.29 14.78
C HIS A 409 12.20 11.16 15.04
N MET A 410 12.67 10.00 15.52
CA MET A 410 14.10 9.73 15.72
C MET A 410 14.77 9.15 14.47
N LEU A 411 14.00 8.53 13.58
CA LEU A 411 14.50 8.00 12.32
C LEU A 411 14.75 9.14 11.31
N PRO A 412 15.62 8.94 10.31
CA PRO A 412 15.83 9.94 9.26
C PRO A 412 14.55 10.24 8.49
N ASP A 413 14.33 11.48 8.04
CA ASP A 413 13.12 11.90 7.32
C ASP A 413 12.73 10.99 6.14
N ASP A 414 13.70 10.33 5.51
CA ASP A 414 13.49 9.42 4.36
C ASP A 414 13.40 7.94 4.75
N TRP A 415 13.21 7.60 6.04
CA TRP A 415 13.15 6.21 6.49
C TRP A 415 11.97 5.45 5.89
N ARG A 416 10.84 6.14 5.69
CA ARG A 416 9.68 5.59 4.97
C ARG A 416 9.94 5.42 3.48
N GLU A 417 10.91 6.11 2.88
CA GLU A 417 11.23 6.04 1.45
C GLU A 417 12.27 4.97 1.08
N ARG A 418 13.04 4.48 2.05
CA ARG A 418 14.18 3.58 1.79
C ARG A 418 13.75 2.11 1.79
N ASP A 419 14.17 1.39 0.74
CA ASP A 419 14.26 -0.07 0.72
C ASP A 419 15.34 -0.55 1.72
N GLU A 420 15.07 -0.51 3.03
CA GLU A 420 15.89 -1.17 4.05
C GLU A 420 15.54 -2.67 4.15
N PRO A 421 16.48 -3.54 4.55
CA PRO A 421 16.30 -4.98 4.47
C PRO A 421 15.10 -5.44 5.30
N GLU A 422 14.09 -6.01 4.63
CA GLU A 422 12.89 -6.60 5.23
C GLU A 422 13.22 -7.40 6.50
N LEU A 423 12.60 -7.03 7.61
CA LEU A 423 12.53 -7.89 8.78
C LEU A 423 11.83 -9.20 8.37
N PRO A 424 12.35 -10.37 8.75
CA PRO A 424 11.74 -11.64 8.36
C PRO A 424 10.28 -11.69 8.82
N VAL A 425 9.37 -11.83 7.86
CA VAL A 425 7.93 -11.98 8.11
C VAL A 425 7.71 -13.16 9.06
N ALA A 426 7.01 -12.92 10.15
CA ALA A 426 6.72 -13.95 11.14
C ALA A 426 5.82 -15.03 10.52
N GLY A 427 6.36 -16.25 10.39
CA GLY A 427 5.64 -17.53 10.42
C GLY A 427 4.54 -17.76 9.38
N SER A 428 4.86 -18.61 8.40
CA SER A 428 3.90 -19.31 7.52
C SER A 428 2.95 -20.24 8.28
#